data_AF-A0A183GHV3-F1
#
_entry.id   AF-A0A183GHV3-F1
#
_cell.length_a   1.000
_cell.length_b   1.000
_cell.length_c   1.000
_cell.angle_alpha   90.00
_cell.angle_beta   90.00
_cell.angle_gamma   90.00
#
_symmetry.space_group_name_H-M   'P 1'
#
loop_
_entity.id
_entity.type
_entity.pdbx_description
1 polymer ?
#
loop_
_entity_poly.entity_id
_entity_poly.type
_entity_poly.pdbx_seq_one_letter_code
_entity_poly.pdbx_strand_id
1 'polypeptide(L)'
;MFFHATLARSFINALSLRGDDDVIDRLNYYYTPIMLSIACLIISAKQYGGTPIECWVNPHSRESMEEYIESYCWIQNTYWVPMYENIPDDHTAREEKQIGYYQWVPFILIAEALMFSLPCIFWRLLSWQSGLSIQHLINAACDTQIVVDQSERQKAIDALASCFVDNLDLQSPYGELPLRSIMAKMKCSSWRSVMIQWKRNRQGRETFVLLNACLKSDEYLFFGFQVLQDLLNGKPWTESGHFPRVTLCDFEVRYLANLNRQAFKPSKFYFVLF
;
A
#
# COMPACT_ATOMS: atom_id res chain seq x y z
N MET A 1 22.76 -5.93 13.24
CA MET A 1 22.85 -4.68 12.44
C MET A 1 23.37 -4.87 11.01
N PHE A 2 24.43 -5.66 10.77
CA PHE A 2 24.98 -5.86 9.40
C PHE A 2 23.99 -6.46 8.38
N PHE A 3 23.13 -7.41 8.79
CA PHE A 3 22.19 -8.07 7.89
C PHE A 3 21.04 -7.17 7.41
N HIS A 4 20.59 -6.23 8.24
CA HIS A 4 19.56 -5.26 7.86
C HIS A 4 20.09 -4.23 6.86
N ALA A 5 21.36 -3.82 7.00
CA ALA A 5 22.00 -2.86 6.11
C ALA A 5 22.26 -3.45 4.71
N THR A 6 22.63 -4.73 4.60
CA THR A 6 22.79 -5.41 3.31
C THR A 6 21.46 -5.63 2.60
N LEU A 7 20.40 -5.98 3.34
CA LEU A 7 19.06 -6.17 2.78
C LEU A 7 18.45 -4.84 2.32
N ALA A 8 18.62 -3.76 3.08
CA ALA A 8 18.22 -2.43 2.67
C ALA A 8 18.97 -1.96 1.41
N ARG A 9 20.28 -2.22 1.33
CA ARG A 9 21.08 -1.85 0.16
C ARG A 9 20.71 -2.65 -1.08
N SER A 10 20.44 -3.95 -0.94
CA SER A 10 19.95 -4.78 -2.05
C SER A 10 18.54 -4.39 -2.47
N PHE A 11 17.67 -3.98 -1.54
CA PHE A 11 16.35 -3.44 -1.82
C PHE A 11 16.42 -2.10 -2.59
N ILE A 12 17.26 -1.16 -2.16
CA ILE A 12 17.46 0.12 -2.85
C ILE A 12 18.05 -0.11 -4.25
N ASN A 13 19.03 -1.00 -4.39
CA ASN A 13 19.57 -1.39 -5.70
C ASN A 13 18.53 -2.14 -6.57
N ALA A 14 17.57 -2.83 -5.95
CA ALA A 14 16.44 -3.45 -6.64
C ALA A 14 15.32 -2.45 -6.99
N LEU A 15 15.40 -1.20 -6.53
CA LEU A 15 14.51 -0.11 -6.90
C LEU A 15 15.16 0.89 -7.86
N SER A 16 16.45 0.72 -8.18
CA SER A 16 17.09 1.57 -9.17
C SER A 16 16.42 1.41 -10.54
N LEU A 17 16.24 2.54 -11.21
CA LEU A 17 15.76 2.63 -12.58
C LEU A 17 16.72 1.86 -13.48
N ARG A 18 16.19 0.92 -14.27
CA ARG A 18 16.95 0.23 -15.29
C ARG A 18 16.40 0.58 -16.67
N GLY A 19 17.28 0.47 -17.67
CA GLY A 19 16.95 0.79 -19.06
C GLY A 19 15.92 -0.15 -19.70
N ASP A 20 15.66 -1.32 -19.10
CA ASP A 20 14.68 -2.32 -19.56
C ASP A 20 13.25 -2.05 -19.10
N ASP A 21 13.02 -1.10 -18.19
CA ASP A 21 11.70 -0.91 -17.58
C ASP A 21 10.76 -0.08 -18.49
N ASP A 22 9.58 -0.64 -18.78
CA ASP A 22 8.45 0.04 -19.42
C ASP A 22 7.92 1.20 -18.56
N VAL A 23 7.27 2.18 -19.19
CA VAL A 23 6.66 3.33 -18.49
C VAL A 23 5.66 2.89 -17.42
N ILE A 24 4.87 1.86 -17.72
CA ILE A 24 3.87 1.30 -16.80
C ILE A 24 4.55 0.64 -15.59
N ASP A 25 5.67 -0.05 -15.80
CA ASP A 25 6.43 -0.66 -14.71
C ASP A 25 7.02 0.44 -13.81
N ARG A 26 7.62 1.49 -14.40
CA ARG A 26 8.14 2.64 -13.65
C ARG A 26 7.05 3.33 -12.82
N LEU A 27 5.85 3.51 -13.36
CA LEU A 27 4.72 4.07 -12.61
C LEU A 27 4.45 3.26 -11.33
N ASN A 28 4.35 1.94 -11.46
CA ASN A 28 3.91 1.07 -10.37
C ASN A 28 4.99 0.78 -9.32
N TYR A 29 6.24 0.50 -9.70
CA TYR A 29 7.28 0.13 -8.72
C TYR A 29 8.05 1.33 -8.18
N TYR A 30 8.12 2.44 -8.93
CA TYR A 30 8.95 3.60 -8.57
C TYR A 30 8.08 4.78 -8.10
N TYR A 31 7.18 5.28 -8.95
CA TYR A 31 6.42 6.49 -8.64
C TYR A 31 5.34 6.26 -7.56
N THR A 32 4.55 5.19 -7.66
CA THR A 32 3.47 4.91 -6.70
C THR A 32 3.99 4.72 -5.26
N PRO A 33 5.01 3.89 -4.98
CA PRO A 33 5.51 3.73 -3.61
C PRO A 33 6.13 5.00 -3.04
N ILE A 34 6.78 5.83 -3.87
CA ILE A 34 7.31 7.14 -3.46
C ILE A 34 6.16 8.06 -3.04
N MET A 35 5.10 8.16 -3.86
CA MET A 35 3.93 8.96 -3.54
C MET A 35 3.25 8.50 -2.24
N LEU A 36 3.05 7.19 -2.08
CA LEU A 36 2.48 6.60 -0.87
C LEU A 36 3.37 6.82 0.37
N SER A 37 4.69 6.75 0.21
CA SER A 37 5.65 7.02 1.29
C SER A 37 5.59 8.48 1.74
N ILE A 38 5.49 9.42 0.80
CA ILE A 38 5.32 10.85 1.11
C ILE A 38 3.99 11.09 1.83
N ALA A 39 2.89 10.50 1.34
CA ALA A 39 1.58 10.59 1.99
C ALA A 39 1.63 10.02 3.41
N CYS A 40 2.26 8.86 3.60
CA CYS A 40 2.47 8.26 4.92
C CYS A 40 3.27 9.20 5.84
N LEU A 41 4.34 9.84 5.36
CA LEU A 41 5.11 10.79 6.16
C LEU A 41 4.26 12.00 6.58
N ILE A 42 3.44 12.54 5.68
CA ILE A 42 2.56 13.67 5.98
C ILE A 42 1.51 13.28 7.04
N ILE A 43 0.85 12.14 6.86
CA ILE A 43 -0.18 11.66 7.79
C ILE A 43 0.45 11.34 9.15
N SER A 44 1.58 10.63 9.19
CA SER A 44 2.30 10.35 10.43
C SER A 44 2.74 11.63 11.15
N ALA A 45 3.20 12.65 10.42
CA ALA A 45 3.56 13.93 11.02
C ALA A 45 2.35 14.61 11.70
N LYS A 46 1.16 14.49 11.10
CA LYS A 46 -0.09 15.00 11.69
C LYS A 46 -0.55 14.17 12.88
N GLN A 47 -0.51 12.86 12.77
CA GLN A 47 -1.05 11.93 13.76
C GLN A 47 -0.18 11.79 15.02
N TYR A 48 1.15 11.88 14.89
CA TYR A 48 2.09 11.75 16.00
C TYR A 48 2.72 13.09 16.44
N GLY A 49 2.74 14.09 15.57
CA GLY A 49 3.31 15.42 15.86
C GLY A 49 2.28 16.48 16.28
N GLY A 50 0.99 16.16 16.25
CA GLY A 50 -0.09 17.02 16.71
C GLY A 50 -1.14 16.24 17.50
N THR A 51 -2.26 16.88 17.80
CA THR A 51 -3.45 16.23 18.37
C THR A 51 -4.23 15.56 17.23
N PRO A 52 -4.33 14.22 17.19
CA PRO A 52 -5.02 13.52 16.11
C PRO A 52 -6.54 13.73 16.16
N ILE A 53 -7.05 14.16 17.32
CA ILE A 53 -8.46 14.35 17.60
C ILE A 53 -8.61 15.44 18.66
N GLU A 54 -9.62 16.30 18.53
CA GLU A 54 -9.98 17.30 19.55
C GLU A 54 -11.36 16.98 20.12
N CYS A 55 -11.52 17.13 21.44
CA CYS A 55 -12.75 16.84 22.16
C CYS A 55 -13.58 18.08 22.47
N TRP A 56 -14.90 17.99 22.30
CA TRP A 56 -15.81 18.93 22.97
C TRP A 56 -16.05 18.53 24.44
N VAL A 57 -15.22 19.05 25.35
CA VAL A 57 -15.32 18.82 26.80
C VAL A 57 -16.05 19.97 27.50
N ASN A 58 -16.62 19.71 28.69
CA ASN A 58 -17.25 20.74 29.52
C ASN A 58 -16.22 21.83 29.90
N PRO A 59 -16.52 23.14 29.74
CA PRO A 59 -15.58 24.23 30.04
C PRO A 59 -15.05 24.29 31.49
N HIS A 60 -15.63 23.54 32.43
CA HIS A 60 -15.14 23.46 33.80
C HIS A 60 -14.10 22.36 34.05
N SER A 61 -13.75 21.52 33.06
CA SER A 61 -12.69 20.53 33.20
C SER A 61 -11.31 21.18 33.24
N ARG A 62 -10.36 20.52 33.91
CA ARG A 62 -8.95 20.90 33.84
C ARG A 62 -8.39 20.53 32.46
N GLU A 63 -7.46 21.33 31.93
CA GLU A 63 -6.74 21.06 30.67
C GLU A 63 -6.10 19.66 30.65
N SER A 64 -5.51 19.23 31.77
CA SER A 64 -4.93 17.88 31.89
C SER A 64 -5.96 16.73 31.74
N MET A 65 -7.25 17.01 31.97
CA MET A 65 -8.33 16.04 31.78
C MET A 65 -8.77 15.99 30.32
N GLU A 66 -8.73 17.13 29.63
CA GLU A 66 -9.01 17.21 28.20
C GLU A 66 -7.99 16.39 27.40
N GLU A 67 -6.69 16.60 27.63
CA GLU A 67 -5.62 15.81 27.00
C GLU A 67 -5.74 14.30 27.28
N TYR A 68 -6.20 13.94 28.50
CA TYR A 68 -6.44 12.54 28.87
C TYR A 68 -7.63 11.94 28.13
N ILE A 69 -8.73 12.67 28.01
CA ILE A 69 -9.94 12.23 27.29
C ILE A 69 -9.62 12.09 25.79
N GLU A 70 -8.90 13.05 25.22
CA GLU A 70 -8.42 12.99 23.82
C GLU A 70 -7.58 11.73 23.57
N SER A 71 -6.59 11.48 24.43
CA SER A 71 -5.74 10.29 24.33
C SER A 71 -6.53 9.00 24.51
N TYR A 72 -7.46 8.95 25.47
CA TYR A 72 -8.30 7.79 25.74
C TYR A 72 -9.19 7.46 24.53
N CYS A 73 -9.89 8.46 24.00
CA CYS A 73 -10.81 8.28 22.89
C CYS A 73 -10.10 8.03 21.57
N TRP A 74 -8.90 8.58 21.39
CA TRP A 74 -8.05 8.19 20.28
C TRP A 74 -7.73 6.69 20.34
N ILE A 75 -7.47 6.11 21.52
CA ILE A 75 -7.10 4.68 21.66
C ILE A 75 -8.32 3.75 21.62
N GLN A 76 -9.44 4.12 22.26
CA GLN A 76 -10.63 3.26 22.46
C GLN A 76 -11.59 3.21 21.25
N ASN A 77 -11.17 3.75 20.10
CA ASN A 77 -11.99 3.94 18.89
C ASN A 77 -13.23 4.83 19.14
N THR A 78 -13.82 5.32 18.06
CA THR A 78 -15.03 6.16 18.13
C THR A 78 -16.11 5.58 17.23
N TYR A 79 -17.37 5.95 17.43
CA TYR A 79 -18.46 5.49 16.57
C TYR A 79 -19.21 6.67 15.97
N TRP A 80 -19.83 6.46 14.81
CA TRP A 80 -20.61 7.49 14.14
C TRP A 80 -22.11 7.19 14.24
N VAL A 81 -22.88 8.24 14.53
CA VAL A 81 -24.35 8.21 14.52
C VAL A 81 -24.83 9.47 13.79
N PRO A 82 -25.79 9.36 12.86
CA PRO A 82 -26.39 10.53 12.24
C PRO A 82 -27.04 11.45 13.29
N MET A 83 -26.94 12.77 13.11
CA MET A 83 -27.43 13.75 14.10
C MET A 83 -28.96 13.72 14.30
N TYR A 84 -29.71 13.19 13.34
CA TYR A 84 -31.17 13.08 13.39
C TYR A 84 -31.65 11.79 14.07
N GLU A 85 -30.74 10.86 14.39
CA GLU A 85 -31.07 9.59 15.03
C GLU A 85 -30.71 9.62 16.51
N ASN A 86 -31.54 8.97 17.33
CA ASN A 86 -31.20 8.78 18.74
C ASN A 86 -30.08 7.75 18.87
N ILE A 87 -29.16 8.01 19.78
CA ILE A 87 -28.03 7.11 20.02
C ILE A 87 -28.58 5.83 20.67
N PRO A 88 -28.34 4.64 20.08
CA PRO A 88 -28.91 3.38 20.58
C PRO A 88 -28.44 3.11 22.01
N ASP A 89 -29.33 2.65 22.89
CA ASP A 89 -28.99 2.33 24.29
C ASP A 89 -28.20 1.02 24.43
N ASP A 90 -28.31 0.14 23.44
CA ASP A 90 -27.57 -1.12 23.37
C ASP A 90 -26.08 -0.86 23.09
N HIS A 91 -25.21 -1.37 23.98
CA HIS A 91 -23.76 -1.25 23.86
C HIS A 91 -23.21 -2.06 22.68
N THR A 92 -23.81 -3.21 22.36
CA THR A 92 -23.33 -4.09 21.28
C THR A 92 -23.47 -3.42 19.91
N ALA A 93 -24.61 -2.76 19.67
CA ALA A 93 -24.85 -1.98 18.47
C ALA A 93 -23.90 -0.78 18.30
N ARG A 94 -23.34 -0.24 19.40
CA ARG A 94 -22.32 0.81 19.35
C ARG A 94 -20.94 0.25 19.00
N GLU A 95 -20.60 -0.91 19.58
CA GLU A 95 -19.33 -1.60 19.30
C GLU A 95 -19.21 -2.03 17.83
N GLU A 96 -20.30 -2.50 17.22
CA GLU A 96 -20.33 -2.87 15.80
C GLU A 96 -20.09 -1.68 14.86
N LYS A 97 -20.49 -0.47 15.27
CA LYS A 97 -20.33 0.78 14.49
C LYS A 97 -19.02 1.53 14.80
N GLN A 98 -18.09 0.92 15.53
CA GLN A 98 -16.81 1.55 15.85
C GLN A 98 -15.90 1.67 14.63
N ILE A 99 -15.26 2.83 14.56
CA ILE A 99 -14.35 3.26 13.52
C ILE A 99 -12.95 3.33 14.13
N GLY A 100 -12.07 2.42 13.69
CA GLY A 100 -10.68 2.37 14.12
C GLY A 100 -9.65 2.51 12.98
N TYR A 101 -10.08 2.58 11.71
CA TYR A 101 -9.15 2.53 10.58
C TYR A 101 -8.20 3.75 10.51
N TYR A 102 -8.61 4.92 11.03
CA TYR A 102 -7.79 6.14 11.05
C TYR A 102 -6.43 5.93 11.73
N GLN A 103 -6.38 5.15 12.80
CA GLN A 103 -5.13 4.83 13.50
C GLN A 103 -4.17 4.04 12.61
N TRP A 104 -4.71 3.18 11.74
CA TRP A 104 -3.95 2.20 10.96
C TRP A 104 -3.52 2.72 9.58
N VAL A 105 -4.05 3.87 9.13
CA VAL A 105 -3.78 4.43 7.80
C VAL A 105 -2.28 4.49 7.47
N PRO A 106 -1.38 5.02 8.33
CA PRO A 106 0.05 5.05 8.01
C PRO A 106 0.66 3.67 7.77
N PHE A 107 0.27 2.67 8.57
CA PHE A 107 0.77 1.30 8.44
C PHE A 107 0.24 0.65 7.16
N ILE A 108 -1.02 0.91 6.80
CA ILE A 108 -1.63 0.43 5.56
C ILE A 108 -0.89 1.03 4.35
N LEU A 109 -0.58 2.32 4.36
CA LEU A 109 0.15 2.98 3.26
C LEU A 109 1.56 2.42 3.08
N ILE A 110 2.26 2.11 4.18
CA ILE A 110 3.57 1.44 4.11
C ILE A 110 3.43 0.03 3.55
N ALA A 111 2.46 -0.74 4.03
CA ALA A 111 2.19 -2.08 3.53
C ALA A 111 1.87 -2.06 2.03
N GLU A 112 1.03 -1.12 1.59
CA GLU A 112 0.67 -0.90 0.20
C GLU A 112 1.90 -0.54 -0.65
N ALA A 113 2.72 0.41 -0.19
CA ALA A 113 3.96 0.79 -0.87
C ALA A 113 4.93 -0.41 -1.03
N LEU A 114 5.05 -1.25 0.00
CA LEU A 114 5.83 -2.48 -0.07
C LEU A 114 5.23 -3.48 -1.08
N MET A 115 3.91 -3.68 -1.08
CA MET A 115 3.25 -4.59 -2.01
C MET A 115 3.45 -4.17 -3.47
N PHE A 116 3.42 -2.88 -3.79
CA PHE A 116 3.75 -2.37 -5.12
C PHE A 116 5.21 -2.64 -5.54
N SER A 117 6.13 -2.77 -4.59
CA SER A 117 7.55 -3.08 -4.88
C SER A 117 7.82 -4.58 -5.05
N LEU A 118 7.00 -5.46 -4.45
CA LEU A 118 7.16 -6.93 -4.49
C LEU A 118 7.23 -7.53 -5.91
N PRO A 119 6.37 -7.18 -6.89
CA PRO A 119 6.44 -7.80 -8.22
C PRO A 119 7.77 -7.50 -8.93
N CYS A 120 8.34 -6.32 -8.73
CA CYS A 120 9.63 -5.95 -9.29
C CYS A 120 10.77 -6.75 -8.63
N ILE A 121 10.74 -6.87 -7.30
CA ILE A 121 11.73 -7.65 -6.55
C ILE A 121 11.66 -9.13 -6.96
N PHE A 122 10.46 -9.70 -7.02
CA PHE A 122 10.26 -11.08 -7.44
C PHE A 122 10.75 -11.30 -8.88
N TRP A 123 10.45 -10.36 -9.79
CA TRP A 123 10.97 -10.40 -11.16
C TRP A 123 12.51 -10.39 -11.19
N ARG A 124 13.15 -9.47 -10.47
CA ARG A 124 14.61 -9.33 -10.44
C ARG A 124 15.30 -10.53 -9.79
N LEU A 125 14.70 -11.13 -8.75
CA LEU A 125 15.24 -12.33 -8.10
C LEU A 125 15.19 -13.56 -9.01
N LEU A 126 14.14 -13.69 -9.82
CA LEU A 126 13.97 -14.85 -10.67
C LEU A 126 14.50 -14.68 -12.09
N SER A 127 14.65 -13.44 -12.58
CA SER A 127 15.25 -13.17 -13.88
C SER A 127 16.68 -13.73 -13.97
N TRP A 128 17.39 -13.83 -12.85
CA TRP A 128 18.71 -14.46 -12.80
C TRP A 128 18.71 -15.93 -13.28
N GLN A 129 17.61 -16.65 -13.08
CA GLN A 129 17.50 -18.04 -13.55
C GLN A 129 17.31 -18.14 -15.08
N SER A 130 17.04 -17.03 -15.76
CA SER A 130 16.77 -17.01 -17.20
C SER A 130 18.03 -17.15 -18.05
N GLY A 131 19.22 -17.20 -17.45
CA GLY A 131 20.50 -17.46 -18.15
C GLY A 131 20.97 -16.36 -19.11
N LEU A 132 20.17 -15.31 -19.30
CA LEU A 132 20.42 -14.14 -20.13
C LEU A 132 20.44 -12.89 -19.25
N SER A 133 21.60 -12.24 -19.12
CA SER A 133 21.73 -10.99 -18.38
C SER A 133 21.34 -9.80 -19.26
N ILE A 134 20.03 -9.52 -19.35
CA ILE A 134 19.45 -8.41 -20.15
C ILE A 134 20.18 -7.08 -19.89
N GLN A 135 20.60 -6.82 -18.65
CA GLN A 135 21.33 -5.60 -18.29
C GLN A 135 22.67 -5.45 -19.02
N HIS A 136 23.43 -6.53 -19.21
CA HIS A 136 24.72 -6.47 -19.89
C HIS A 136 24.51 -6.20 -21.39
N LEU A 137 23.47 -6.80 -21.97
CA LEU A 137 23.09 -6.56 -23.37
C LEU A 137 22.68 -5.11 -23.59
N ILE A 138 21.86 -4.54 -22.70
CA ILE A 138 21.43 -3.14 -22.80
C ILE A 138 22.60 -2.19 -22.62
N ASN A 139 23.46 -2.43 -21.62
CA ASN A 139 24.65 -1.60 -21.41
C ASN A 139 25.57 -1.64 -22.64
N ALA A 140 25.84 -2.84 -23.18
CA ALA A 140 26.65 -2.96 -24.39
C ALA A 140 25.99 -2.29 -25.61
N ALA A 141 24.65 -2.38 -25.75
CA ALA A 141 23.92 -1.67 -26.79
C ALA A 141 24.02 -0.14 -26.62
N CYS A 142 23.88 0.39 -25.41
CA CYS A 142 24.08 1.80 -25.11
C CYS A 142 25.52 2.25 -25.40
N ASP A 143 26.52 1.45 -25.05
CA ASP A 143 27.93 1.75 -25.32
C ASP A 143 28.19 1.86 -26.84
N THR A 144 27.53 1.03 -27.66
CA THR A 144 27.63 1.15 -29.13
C THR A 144 26.97 2.40 -29.71
N GLN A 145 25.99 3.01 -29.02
CA GLN A 145 25.39 4.27 -29.47
C GLN A 145 26.33 5.46 -29.30
N ILE A 146 27.30 5.39 -28.38
CA ILE A 146 28.26 6.47 -28.09
C ILE A 146 29.40 6.49 -29.12
N VAL A 147 29.62 5.39 -29.85
CA VAL A 147 30.67 5.29 -30.89
C VAL A 147 30.36 6.24 -32.05
N VAL A 148 31.28 7.20 -32.28
CA VAL A 148 31.15 8.26 -33.29
C VAL A 148 31.42 7.75 -34.70
N ASP A 149 32.31 6.76 -34.87
CA ASP A 149 32.63 6.19 -36.18
C ASP A 149 31.52 5.23 -36.64
N GLN A 150 30.90 5.57 -37.78
CA GLN A 150 29.77 4.83 -38.35
C GLN A 150 30.16 3.41 -38.81
N SER A 151 31.41 3.22 -39.24
CA SER A 151 31.89 1.92 -39.73
C SER A 151 32.13 0.92 -38.60
N GLU A 152 32.77 1.37 -37.51
CA GLU A 152 32.99 0.58 -36.30
C GLU A 152 31.69 0.33 -35.53
N ARG A 153 30.78 1.32 -35.50
CA ARG A 153 29.44 1.16 -34.93
C ARG A 153 28.66 0.03 -35.60
N GLN A 154 28.69 -0.06 -36.94
CA GLN A 154 27.97 -1.12 -37.65
C GLN A 154 28.53 -2.51 -37.31
N LYS A 155 29.86 -2.67 -37.28
CA LYS A 155 30.50 -3.93 -36.88
C LYS A 155 30.16 -4.33 -35.44
N ALA A 156 30.11 -3.36 -34.52
CA ALA A 156 29.75 -3.60 -33.13
C ALA A 156 28.27 -4.01 -32.99
N ILE A 157 27.37 -3.39 -33.75
CA ILE A 157 25.96 -3.79 -33.83
C ILE A 157 25.81 -5.21 -34.37
N ASP A 158 26.54 -5.55 -35.44
CA ASP A 158 26.49 -6.88 -36.05
C ASP A 158 27.04 -7.96 -35.09
N ALA A 159 28.11 -7.66 -34.35
CA ALA A 159 28.65 -8.53 -33.31
C ALA A 159 27.68 -8.73 -32.15
N LEU A 160 27.01 -7.66 -31.69
CA LEU A 160 25.98 -7.74 -30.66
C LEU A 160 24.76 -8.54 -31.12
N ALA A 161 24.30 -8.31 -32.35
CA ALA A 161 23.18 -9.04 -32.93
C ALA A 161 23.50 -10.54 -33.04
N SER A 162 24.70 -10.89 -33.50
CA SER A 162 25.16 -12.29 -33.59
C SER A 162 25.21 -12.94 -32.20
N CYS A 163 25.79 -12.26 -31.21
CA CYS A 163 25.81 -12.73 -29.82
C CYS A 163 24.39 -12.92 -29.25
N PHE A 164 23.46 -12.01 -29.56
CA PHE A 164 22.08 -12.13 -29.11
C PHE A 164 21.37 -13.34 -29.73
N VAL A 165 21.54 -13.57 -31.04
CA VAL A 165 20.99 -14.72 -31.76
C VAL A 165 21.56 -16.03 -31.20
N ASP A 166 22.88 -16.12 -31.00
CA ASP A 166 23.53 -17.30 -30.42
C ASP A 166 22.98 -17.65 -29.03
N ASN A 167 22.73 -16.63 -28.20
CA ASN A 167 22.12 -16.83 -26.89
C ASN A 167 20.66 -17.26 -26.97
N LEU A 168 19.90 -16.76 -27.95
CA LEU A 168 18.52 -17.21 -28.19
C LEU A 168 18.48 -18.66 -28.68
N ASP A 169 19.43 -19.05 -29.54
CA ASP A 169 19.55 -20.41 -30.06
C ASP A 169 19.95 -21.40 -28.97
N LEU A 170 20.82 -21.01 -28.04
CA LEU A 170 21.12 -21.78 -26.82
C LEU A 170 19.89 -21.99 -25.93
N GLN A 171 18.92 -21.08 -25.99
CA GLN A 171 17.63 -21.19 -25.28
C GLN A 171 16.54 -21.85 -26.14
N SER A 172 16.81 -22.09 -27.42
CA SER A 172 15.84 -22.63 -28.36
C SER A 172 15.50 -24.07 -27.97
N PRO A 173 14.22 -24.37 -27.73
CA PRO A 173 13.79 -25.69 -27.32
C PRO A 173 13.92 -26.77 -28.41
N TYR A 174 14.31 -26.40 -29.64
CA TYR A 174 14.41 -27.28 -30.80
C TYR A 174 15.84 -27.74 -31.12
N GLY A 175 16.84 -27.39 -30.29
CA GLY A 175 18.21 -27.91 -30.45
C GLY A 175 18.29 -29.43 -30.22
N GLU A 176 19.21 -30.10 -30.92
CA GLU A 176 19.37 -31.57 -31.01
C GLU A 176 19.70 -32.31 -29.68
N LEU A 177 19.70 -31.62 -28.53
CA LEU A 177 20.02 -32.18 -27.21
C LEU A 177 18.75 -32.63 -26.45
N PRO A 178 18.45 -33.95 -26.35
CA PRO A 178 17.11 -34.45 -25.99
C PRO A 178 16.72 -34.23 -24.52
N LEU A 179 17.68 -34.29 -23.59
CA LEU A 179 17.43 -34.30 -22.14
C LEU A 179 17.18 -32.90 -21.54
N ARG A 180 17.63 -31.83 -22.21
CA ARG A 180 17.45 -30.44 -21.76
C ARG A 180 16.19 -29.80 -22.35
N SER A 181 15.70 -30.32 -23.48
CA SER A 181 14.58 -29.77 -24.27
C SER A 181 13.23 -29.78 -23.54
N ILE A 182 12.89 -30.84 -22.78
CA ILE A 182 11.58 -30.93 -22.10
C ILE A 182 11.48 -29.95 -20.92
N MET A 183 12.54 -29.86 -20.11
CA MET A 183 12.59 -28.95 -18.96
C MET A 183 12.74 -27.48 -19.39
N ALA A 184 13.42 -27.21 -20.52
CA ALA A 184 13.54 -25.89 -21.12
C ALA A 184 12.25 -25.43 -21.85
N LYS A 185 11.55 -26.33 -22.56
CA LYS A 185 10.23 -26.07 -23.16
C LYS A 185 9.20 -25.67 -22.12
N MET A 186 9.13 -26.41 -21.00
CA MET A 186 8.22 -26.08 -19.90
C MET A 186 8.64 -24.82 -19.13
N LYS A 187 9.95 -24.53 -19.02
CA LYS A 187 10.45 -23.34 -18.31
C LYS A 187 10.43 -22.04 -19.11
N CYS A 188 10.45 -22.02 -20.44
CA CYS A 188 10.67 -20.77 -21.18
C CYS A 188 9.37 -20.05 -21.59
N SER A 189 8.36 -20.76 -22.13
CA SER A 189 7.12 -20.11 -22.58
C SER A 189 6.06 -19.97 -21.47
N SER A 190 5.93 -20.99 -20.61
CA SER A 190 4.99 -20.97 -19.48
C SER A 190 5.43 -19.99 -18.40
N TRP A 191 6.70 -19.97 -18.01
CA TRP A 191 7.22 -19.06 -16.99
C TRP A 191 7.07 -17.57 -17.32
N ARG A 192 7.44 -17.16 -18.55
CA ARG A 192 7.40 -15.75 -18.96
C ARG A 192 5.96 -15.24 -19.04
N SER A 193 5.06 -16.02 -19.63
CA SER A 193 3.64 -15.68 -19.72
C SER A 193 2.94 -15.76 -18.37
N VAL A 194 3.25 -16.76 -17.53
CA VAL A 194 2.75 -16.87 -16.15
C VAL A 194 3.23 -15.70 -15.31
N MET A 195 4.49 -15.27 -15.37
CA MET A 195 4.97 -14.10 -14.61
C MET A 195 4.34 -12.79 -15.05
N ILE A 196 4.14 -12.58 -16.36
CA ILE A 196 3.46 -11.38 -16.87
C ILE A 196 1.99 -11.38 -16.44
N GLN A 197 1.32 -12.53 -16.53
CA GLN A 197 -0.06 -12.71 -16.07
C GLN A 197 -0.16 -12.58 -14.53
N TRP A 198 0.87 -13.00 -13.78
CA TRP A 198 0.99 -12.86 -12.34
C TRP A 198 1.18 -11.39 -11.94
N LYS A 199 2.16 -10.68 -12.54
CA LYS A 199 2.37 -9.23 -12.34
C LYS A 199 1.08 -8.44 -12.59
N ARG A 200 0.40 -8.69 -13.72
CA ARG A 200 -0.78 -7.91 -14.14
C ARG A 200 -2.03 -8.21 -13.34
N ASN A 201 -2.32 -9.50 -13.09
CA ASN A 201 -3.56 -9.87 -12.41
C ASN A 201 -3.43 -9.82 -10.88
N ARG A 202 -2.23 -9.94 -10.31
CA ARG A 202 -2.03 -10.02 -8.86
C ARG A 202 -1.89 -8.65 -8.20
N GLN A 203 -1.19 -7.69 -8.82
CA GLN A 203 -0.97 -6.37 -8.23
C GLN A 203 -2.29 -5.63 -7.92
N GLY A 204 -3.18 -5.50 -8.90
CA GLY A 204 -4.45 -4.80 -8.71
C GLY A 204 -5.38 -5.50 -7.71
N ARG A 205 -5.36 -6.84 -7.67
CA ARG A 205 -6.18 -7.63 -6.73
C ARG A 205 -5.65 -7.57 -5.30
N GLU A 206 -4.33 -7.63 -5.11
CA GLU A 206 -3.73 -7.58 -3.78
C GLU A 206 -3.89 -6.21 -3.13
N THR A 207 -3.64 -5.12 -3.87
CA THR A 207 -3.89 -3.76 -3.37
C THR A 207 -5.38 -3.55 -3.04
N PHE A 208 -6.28 -4.01 -3.91
CA PHE A 208 -7.72 -3.88 -3.70
C PHE A 208 -8.23 -4.71 -2.51
N VAL A 209 -7.75 -5.93 -2.33
CA VAL A 209 -8.09 -6.79 -1.18
C VAL A 209 -7.53 -6.21 0.11
N LEU A 210 -6.29 -5.70 0.11
CA LEU A 210 -5.70 -5.07 1.30
C LEU A 210 -6.51 -3.84 1.72
N LEU A 211 -6.83 -2.95 0.79
CA LEU A 211 -7.62 -1.75 1.07
C LEU A 211 -9.01 -2.11 1.61
N ASN A 212 -9.71 -3.07 0.99
CA ASN A 212 -11.03 -3.50 1.46
C ASN A 212 -10.99 -4.19 2.83
N ALA A 213 -9.97 -5.02 3.08
CA ALA A 213 -9.81 -5.70 4.37
C ALA A 213 -9.46 -4.70 5.49
N CYS A 214 -8.63 -3.70 5.20
CA CYS A 214 -8.17 -2.74 6.20
C CYS A 214 -9.19 -1.63 6.51
N LEU A 215 -10.07 -1.28 5.56
CA LEU A 215 -11.18 -0.35 5.79
C LEU A 215 -12.37 -1.00 6.53
N LYS A 216 -12.21 -2.26 6.98
CA LYS A 216 -13.18 -3.03 7.77
C LYS A 216 -14.60 -2.87 7.25
N SER A 217 -14.78 -3.11 5.96
CA SER A 217 -16.08 -3.13 5.32
C SER A 217 -16.54 -4.59 5.23
N ASP A 218 -17.07 -5.12 6.33
CA ASP A 218 -17.66 -6.47 6.35
C ASP A 218 -18.90 -6.55 5.43
N GLU A 219 -19.49 -5.41 5.07
CA GLU A 219 -20.69 -5.34 4.24
C GLU A 219 -20.44 -5.08 2.73
N TYR A 220 -19.31 -4.48 2.34
CA TYR A 220 -19.13 -4.01 0.94
C TYR A 220 -17.76 -4.37 0.34
N LEU A 221 -17.77 -5.25 -0.67
CA LEU A 221 -16.61 -5.67 -1.48
C LEU A 221 -16.03 -4.56 -2.38
N PHE A 222 -16.74 -3.43 -2.55
CA PHE A 222 -16.36 -2.33 -3.43
C PHE A 222 -16.47 -0.96 -2.74
N PHE A 223 -16.03 -0.88 -1.48
CA PHE A 223 -16.12 0.34 -0.66
C PHE A 223 -15.63 1.61 -1.40
N GLY A 224 -14.47 1.54 -2.08
CA GLY A 224 -13.93 2.69 -2.80
C GLY A 224 -14.79 3.18 -3.98
N PHE A 225 -15.44 2.28 -4.71
CA PHE A 225 -16.33 2.67 -5.82
C PHE A 225 -17.62 3.32 -5.31
N GLN A 226 -18.16 2.83 -4.21
CA GLN A 226 -19.35 3.39 -3.58
C GLN A 226 -19.09 4.80 -3.06
N VAL A 227 -17.97 5.02 -2.36
CA VAL A 227 -17.56 6.37 -1.92
C VAL A 227 -17.44 7.32 -3.10
N LEU A 228 -16.83 6.88 -4.20
CA LEU A 228 -16.71 7.70 -5.41
C LEU A 228 -18.09 8.01 -6.03
N GLN A 229 -18.98 7.02 -6.09
CA GLN A 229 -20.33 7.20 -6.60
C GLN A 229 -21.14 8.17 -5.71
N ASP A 230 -21.05 8.05 -4.39
CA ASP A 230 -21.72 8.95 -3.45
C ASP A 230 -21.16 10.38 -3.54
N LEU A 231 -19.84 10.53 -3.73
CA LEU A 231 -19.21 11.83 -3.95
C LEU A 231 -19.63 12.46 -5.27
N LEU A 232 -19.70 11.68 -6.36
CA LEU A 232 -20.19 12.15 -7.67
C LEU A 232 -21.66 12.54 -7.64
N ASN A 233 -22.46 11.85 -6.83
CA ASN A 233 -23.87 12.19 -6.60
C ASN A 233 -24.05 13.35 -5.60
N GLY A 234 -22.97 13.91 -5.05
CA GLY A 234 -23.00 15.03 -4.12
C GLY A 234 -23.54 14.67 -2.73
N LYS A 235 -23.55 13.40 -2.34
CA LYS A 235 -23.99 12.98 -1.01
C LYS A 235 -22.92 13.29 0.04
N PRO A 236 -23.23 14.07 1.08
CA PRO A 236 -22.28 14.38 2.14
C PRO A 236 -22.09 13.19 3.10
N TRP A 237 -20.97 13.19 3.82
CA TRP A 237 -20.64 12.20 4.86
C TRP A 237 -21.69 12.10 5.97
N THR A 238 -22.47 13.15 6.20
CA THR A 238 -23.56 13.18 7.20
C THR A 238 -24.71 12.25 6.86
N GLU A 239 -24.85 11.86 5.60
CA GLU A 239 -25.88 10.93 5.13
C GLU A 239 -25.30 9.56 4.82
N SER A 240 -24.11 9.50 4.20
CA SER A 240 -23.50 8.22 3.81
C SER A 240 -22.85 7.47 4.98
N GLY A 241 -22.45 8.19 6.03
CA GLY A 241 -21.66 7.62 7.13
C GLY A 241 -20.22 7.26 6.72
N HIS A 242 -19.83 7.50 5.47
CA HIS A 242 -18.47 7.28 5.01
C HIS A 242 -17.56 8.44 5.42
N PHE A 243 -16.44 8.10 6.06
CA PHE A 243 -15.43 9.07 6.54
C PHE A 243 -16.03 10.24 7.33
N PRO A 244 -16.72 9.96 8.45
CA PRO A 244 -17.33 11.00 9.26
C PRO A 244 -16.25 11.87 9.92
N ARG A 245 -16.43 13.19 9.83
CA ARG A 245 -15.52 14.14 10.49
C ARG A 245 -15.84 14.31 11.97
N VAL A 246 -17.10 14.05 12.33
CA VAL A 246 -17.58 14.13 13.71
C VAL A 246 -18.02 12.78 14.19
N THR A 247 -17.41 12.30 15.28
CA THR A 247 -17.72 11.00 15.91
C THR A 247 -18.00 11.17 17.39
N LEU A 248 -18.48 10.08 18.01
CA LEU A 248 -18.82 9.99 19.42
C LEU A 248 -17.86 9.01 20.11
N CYS A 249 -17.47 9.34 21.33
CA CYS A 249 -16.72 8.46 22.23
C CYS A 249 -17.47 8.33 23.56
N ASP A 250 -17.57 7.10 24.06
CA ASP A 250 -18.08 6.82 25.39
C ASP A 250 -16.89 6.78 26.37
N PHE A 251 -16.88 7.67 27.36
CA PHE A 251 -15.83 7.76 28.39
C PHE A 251 -16.40 7.37 29.76
N GLU A 252 -15.84 6.32 30.37
CA GLU A 252 -16.28 5.81 31.67
C GLU A 252 -15.39 6.32 32.81
N VAL A 253 -15.99 7.00 33.80
CA VAL A 253 -15.29 7.44 35.02
C VAL A 253 -15.66 6.55 36.20
N ARG A 254 -14.65 6.03 36.91
CA ARG A 254 -14.84 5.27 38.15
C ARG A 254 -14.36 6.08 39.36
N TYR A 255 -15.22 6.25 40.36
CA TYR A 255 -14.86 6.85 41.65
C TYR A 255 -14.69 5.77 42.72
N LEU A 256 -13.63 5.88 43.55
CA LEU A 256 -13.37 4.95 44.64
C LEU A 256 -14.44 5.10 45.76
N ALA A 257 -15.13 4.00 46.05
CA ALA A 257 -15.83 3.72 47.30
C ALA A 257 -17.16 4.45 47.60
N ASN A 258 -18.17 4.35 46.74
CA ASN A 258 -19.56 4.03 47.12
C ASN A 258 -20.45 3.93 45.87
N LEU A 259 -21.32 2.92 45.79
CA LEU A 259 -22.39 2.80 44.79
C LEU A 259 -23.52 3.82 45.07
N ASN A 260 -23.19 5.11 45.17
CA ASN A 260 -24.18 6.15 45.02
C ASN A 260 -24.43 6.31 43.52
N ARG A 261 -25.54 5.74 43.02
CA ARG A 261 -26.04 5.94 41.65
C ARG A 261 -26.47 7.40 41.47
N GLN A 262 -25.51 8.31 41.37
CA GLN A 262 -25.68 9.47 40.53
C GLN A 262 -25.37 8.99 39.12
N ALA A 263 -26.42 8.74 38.35
CA ALA A 263 -26.31 8.43 36.94
C ALA A 263 -25.82 9.69 36.21
N PHE A 264 -24.51 9.93 36.24
CA PHE A 264 -23.91 10.67 35.14
C PHE A 264 -24.08 9.79 33.92
N LYS A 265 -25.02 10.18 33.05
CA LYS A 265 -25.10 9.67 31.68
C LYS A 265 -23.66 9.78 31.14
N PRO A 266 -23.09 8.74 30.49
CA PRO A 266 -21.76 8.85 29.91
C PRO A 266 -21.70 10.16 29.13
N SER A 267 -20.77 11.05 29.52
CA SER A 267 -20.58 12.31 28.83
C SER A 267 -20.15 11.95 27.43
N LYS A 268 -21.06 12.13 26.47
CA LYS A 268 -20.81 11.84 25.07
C LYS A 268 -19.99 13.00 24.54
N PHE A 269 -18.74 12.71 24.21
CA PHE A 269 -17.83 13.68 23.63
C PHE A 269 -18.03 13.71 22.12
N TYR A 270 -18.08 14.91 21.55
CA TYR A 270 -18.03 15.11 20.11
C TYR A 270 -16.59 15.37 19.71
N PHE A 271 -16.15 14.77 18.62
CA PHE A 271 -14.77 14.90 18.15
C PHE A 271 -14.72 15.45 16.77
N VAL A 272 -13.67 16.20 16.44
CA VAL A 272 -13.37 16.58 15.06
C VAL A 272 -12.06 15.91 14.65
N LEU A 273 -12.11 15.13 13.57
CA LEU A 273 -10.91 14.61 12.90
C LEU A 273 -10.40 15.67 11.92
N PHE A 274 -9.15 16.08 12.09
CA PHE A 274 -8.47 17.11 11.28
C PHE A 274 -7.72 16.54 10.07
#